data_AF-A0A6A4NZS6-F1
#
_entry.id   AF-A0A6A4NZS6-F1
#
_cell.length_a   1.000
_cell.length_b   1.000
_cell.length_c   1.000
_cell.angle_alpha   90.00
_cell.angle_beta   90.00
_cell.angle_gamma   90.00
#
_symmetry.space_group_name_H-M   'P 1'
#
loop_
_entity.id
_entity.type
_entity.pdbx_description
1 polymer ?
#
loop_
_entity_poly.entity_id
_entity_poly.type
_entity_poly.pdbx_seq_one_letter_code
_entity_poly.pdbx_strand_id
1 'polypeptide(L)'
;MSAGSTPTKYREPPGDGTFNETQVYSCAAGFRQCAMCDKEVHGEHSLCCGQCRAVIYCSSLCQKQHWNDTHKSMCGLYKAMMEREEELAIKVFMFPCSADQPCKWLESLSIHQKGMWRRKCSCYSHCPFGLLPVKGGLQELWGRLDEFEYPHDSPFHNDYVSSPFLLSGWSEYYNLRSLPFTSPVADILSHPLTVYHILTTLNINSKNLILKGKEVIVHYLGPEGELDWMPAFAEVGHL
;
A
#
# COMPACT_ATOMS: atom_id res chain seq x y z
N MET A 1 -4.58 62.45 -17.26
CA MET A 1 -4.69 61.40 -18.29
C MET A 1 -4.34 60.09 -17.63
N SER A 2 -5.36 59.30 -17.33
CA SER A 2 -5.29 58.06 -16.55
C SER A 2 -4.88 56.90 -17.45
N ALA A 3 -3.86 56.14 -17.05
CA ALA A 3 -3.53 54.85 -17.64
C ALA A 3 -3.84 53.76 -16.61
N GLY A 4 -5.04 53.19 -16.71
CA GLY A 4 -5.45 52.03 -15.94
C GLY A 4 -4.76 50.78 -16.49
N SER A 5 -4.05 50.05 -15.63
CA SER A 5 -3.47 48.75 -15.95
C SER A 5 -4.57 47.69 -15.85
N THR A 6 -4.88 47.03 -16.96
CA THR A 6 -5.87 45.94 -17.02
C THR A 6 -5.20 44.62 -16.60
N PRO A 7 -5.76 43.84 -15.65
CA PRO A 7 -5.25 42.51 -15.34
C PRO A 7 -5.63 41.53 -16.46
N THR A 8 -4.63 40.90 -17.06
CA THR A 8 -4.84 39.82 -18.03
C THR A 8 -5.45 38.62 -17.32
N LYS A 9 -6.70 38.28 -17.69
CA LYS A 9 -7.41 37.09 -17.19
C LYS A 9 -6.62 35.83 -17.55
N TYR A 10 -6.15 35.12 -16.53
CA TYR A 10 -5.63 33.76 -16.66
C TYR A 10 -6.77 32.86 -17.14
N ARG A 11 -6.53 32.11 -18.22
CA ARG A 11 -7.50 31.20 -18.83
C ARG A 11 -7.19 29.82 -18.28
N GLU A 12 -8.08 29.29 -17.44
CA GLU A 12 -7.97 27.92 -16.91
C GLU A 12 -7.94 26.90 -18.07
N PRO A 13 -7.04 25.91 -18.04
CA PRO A 13 -7.11 24.80 -18.97
C PRO A 13 -8.35 23.93 -18.68
N PRO A 14 -8.95 23.28 -19.69
CA PRO A 14 -10.17 22.50 -19.51
C PRO A 14 -9.87 21.29 -18.62
N GLY A 15 -10.66 21.15 -17.56
CA GLY A 15 -10.67 19.95 -16.73
C GLY A 15 -11.18 18.77 -17.54
N ASP A 16 -10.35 17.74 -17.63
CA ASP A 16 -10.82 16.37 -17.85
C ASP A 16 -9.82 15.41 -17.20
N GLY A 17 -10.35 14.45 -16.46
CA GLY A 17 -9.62 13.67 -15.47
C GLY A 17 -10.23 13.73 -14.08
N THR A 18 -11.56 13.83 -13.98
CA THR A 18 -12.28 13.56 -12.73
C THR A 18 -11.97 12.12 -12.32
N PHE A 19 -11.02 11.95 -11.41
CA PHE A 19 -10.94 10.74 -10.60
C PHE A 19 -12.28 10.66 -9.86
N ASN A 20 -13.11 9.69 -10.24
CA ASN A 20 -14.35 9.42 -9.53
C ASN A 20 -13.98 8.91 -8.14
N GLU A 21 -13.93 9.85 -7.19
CA GLU A 21 -13.67 9.63 -5.76
C GLU A 21 -14.86 8.95 -5.04
N THR A 22 -15.82 8.43 -5.79
CA THR A 22 -17.06 7.86 -5.28
C THR A 22 -17.24 6.44 -5.78
N GLN A 23 -16.43 5.52 -5.27
CA GLN A 23 -16.92 4.22 -4.86
C GLN A 23 -15.94 3.59 -3.88
N VAL A 24 -16.26 3.69 -2.59
CA VAL A 24 -15.62 2.91 -1.53
C VAL A 24 -16.03 1.46 -1.74
N TYR A 25 -15.36 0.77 -2.67
CA TYR A 25 -15.35 -0.67 -2.69
C TYR A 25 -14.47 -1.09 -1.51
N SER A 26 -15.14 -1.62 -0.48
CA SER A 26 -14.48 -2.22 0.68
C SER A 26 -13.52 -3.29 0.17
N CYS A 27 -12.23 -2.98 0.17
CA CYS A 27 -11.16 -3.93 -0.12
C CYS A 27 -11.06 -4.86 1.10
N ALA A 28 -11.97 -5.83 1.16
CA ALA A 28 -12.13 -6.75 2.26
C ALA A 28 -12.47 -8.18 1.78
N ALA A 29 -12.08 -8.53 0.55
CA ALA A 29 -12.10 -9.91 0.08
C ALA A 29 -10.76 -10.63 0.37
N GLY A 30 -10.06 -10.23 1.44
CA GLY A 30 -9.07 -11.10 2.06
C GLY A 30 -9.80 -12.31 2.65
N PHE A 31 -9.33 -13.52 2.34
CA PHE A 31 -9.86 -14.74 2.97
C PHE A 31 -9.79 -14.59 4.49
N ARG A 32 -10.94 -14.46 5.15
CA ARG A 32 -11.02 -14.33 6.61
C ARG A 32 -10.94 -15.73 7.19
N GLN A 33 -9.96 -16.01 8.06
CA GLN A 33 -9.80 -17.31 8.69
C GLN A 33 -10.43 -17.34 10.08
N CYS A 34 -10.94 -18.50 10.47
CA CYS A 34 -11.47 -18.73 11.81
C CYS A 34 -10.32 -18.75 12.83
N ALA A 35 -10.38 -17.87 13.84
CA ALA A 35 -9.31 -17.73 14.84
C ALA A 35 -9.08 -18.96 15.74
N MET A 36 -9.93 -20.00 15.65
CA MET A 36 -9.81 -21.25 16.42
C MET A 36 -9.31 -22.43 15.59
N CYS A 37 -9.65 -22.49 14.30
CA CYS A 37 -9.43 -23.69 13.50
C CYS A 37 -8.88 -23.41 12.10
N ASP A 38 -8.53 -22.17 11.82
CA ASP A 38 -7.90 -21.66 10.59
C ASP A 38 -8.67 -21.90 9.29
N LYS A 39 -9.87 -22.48 9.37
CA LYS A 39 -10.77 -22.64 8.23
C LYS A 39 -11.17 -21.29 7.67
N GLU A 40 -11.20 -21.19 6.35
CA GLU A 40 -11.71 -20.04 5.64
C GLU A 40 -13.19 -19.79 5.96
N VAL A 41 -13.53 -18.51 6.12
CA VAL A 41 -14.85 -18.01 6.47
C VAL A 41 -15.28 -17.03 5.39
N HIS A 42 -16.40 -17.34 4.76
CA HIS A 42 -16.99 -16.49 3.73
C HIS A 42 -17.86 -15.40 4.38
N GLY A 43 -17.80 -14.17 3.85
CA GLY A 43 -18.29 -12.95 4.50
C GLY A 43 -19.70 -13.03 5.07
N GLU A 44 -20.63 -13.68 4.36
CA GLU A 44 -22.05 -13.81 4.77
C GLU A 44 -22.28 -14.76 5.95
N HIS A 45 -21.33 -15.65 6.25
CA HIS A 45 -21.42 -16.63 7.34
C HIS A 45 -20.42 -16.39 8.46
N SER A 46 -19.77 -15.22 8.45
CA SER A 46 -18.74 -14.89 9.42
C SER A 46 -19.34 -14.41 10.75
N LEU A 47 -18.95 -15.06 11.86
CA LEU A 47 -19.29 -14.61 13.20
C LEU A 47 -18.10 -13.85 13.78
N CYS A 48 -18.29 -12.57 14.13
CA CYS A 48 -17.28 -11.82 14.87
C CYS A 48 -17.56 -11.85 16.38
N CYS A 49 -16.52 -11.70 17.20
CA CYS A 49 -16.72 -11.45 18.62
C CYS A 49 -17.49 -10.12 18.80
N GLY A 50 -18.68 -10.17 19.40
CA GLY A 50 -19.51 -8.98 19.58
C GLY A 50 -18.93 -7.91 20.51
N GLN A 51 -17.87 -8.22 21.27
CA GLN A 51 -17.23 -7.27 22.18
C GLN A 51 -16.08 -6.51 21.52
N CYS A 52 -15.09 -7.23 21.00
CA CYS A 52 -13.92 -6.59 20.40
C CYS A 52 -14.04 -6.36 18.89
N ARG A 53 -14.91 -7.11 18.18
CA ARG A 53 -15.06 -7.11 16.72
C ARG A 53 -13.79 -7.48 15.91
N ALA A 54 -12.67 -7.73 16.56
CA ALA A 54 -11.38 -8.03 15.91
C ALA A 54 -11.24 -9.47 15.38
N VAL A 55 -11.86 -10.45 16.06
CA VAL A 55 -11.69 -11.89 15.74
C VAL A 55 -12.96 -12.48 15.15
N ILE A 56 -12.75 -13.39 14.20
CA ILE A 56 -13.79 -14.00 13.36
C ILE A 56 -13.78 -15.52 13.53
N TYR A 57 -14.96 -16.11 13.43
CA TYR A 57 -15.21 -17.53 13.62
C TYR A 57 -16.10 -18.07 12.51
N CYS A 58 -15.88 -19.34 12.15
CA CYS A 58 -16.79 -20.08 11.29
C CYS A 58 -18.08 -20.51 12.01
N SER A 59 -18.08 -20.55 13.36
CA SER A 59 -19.22 -20.99 14.15
C SER A 59 -19.15 -20.54 15.61
N SER A 60 -20.29 -20.55 16.30
CA SER A 60 -20.39 -20.25 17.73
C SER A 60 -19.64 -21.27 18.61
N LEU A 61 -19.44 -22.50 18.12
CA LEU A 61 -18.62 -23.51 18.79
C LEU A 61 -17.15 -23.07 18.84
N CYS A 62 -16.58 -22.68 17.70
CA CYS A 62 -15.22 -22.15 17.61
C CYS A 62 -15.04 -20.89 18.46
N GLN A 63 -16.04 -20.00 18.47
CA GLN A 63 -16.03 -18.82 19.34
C GLN A 63 -15.96 -19.19 20.83
N LYS A 64 -16.80 -20.12 21.31
CA LYS A 64 -16.80 -20.55 22.71
C LYS A 64 -15.50 -21.23 23.10
N GLN A 65 -14.94 -22.04 22.21
CA GLN A 65 -13.68 -22.72 22.46
C GLN A 65 -12.52 -21.71 22.55
N HIS A 66 -12.40 -20.82 21.57
CA HIS A 66 -11.36 -19.78 21.57
C HIS A 66 -11.50 -18.81 22.76
N TRP A 67 -12.74 -18.50 23.17
CA TRP A 67 -13.01 -17.71 24.37
C TRP A 67 -12.38 -18.31 25.63
N ASN A 68 -12.57 -19.61 25.83
CA ASN A 68 -12.07 -20.30 27.01
C ASN A 68 -10.56 -20.57 26.96
N ASP A 69 -10.01 -20.71 25.75
CA ASP A 69 -8.59 -20.99 25.55
C ASP A 69 -7.72 -19.74 25.77
N THR A 70 -7.88 -18.71 24.93
CA THR A 70 -6.96 -17.56 24.92
C THR A 70 -7.65 -16.22 24.69
N HIS A 71 -8.81 -16.16 24.04
CA HIS A 71 -9.38 -14.88 23.64
C HIS A 71 -9.88 -14.05 24.82
N LYS A 72 -10.36 -14.65 25.91
CA LYS A 72 -10.93 -13.92 27.05
C LYS A 72 -9.95 -12.91 27.66
N SER A 73 -8.67 -13.25 27.78
CA SER A 73 -7.64 -12.33 28.31
C SER A 73 -7.30 -11.22 27.32
N MET A 74 -7.37 -11.50 26.02
CA MET A 74 -6.97 -10.57 24.94
C MET A 74 -8.12 -9.69 24.43
N CYS A 75 -9.37 -10.06 24.70
CA CYS A 75 -10.55 -9.39 24.15
C CYS A 75 -10.61 -7.89 24.51
N GLY A 76 -10.20 -7.52 25.73
CA GLY A 76 -10.15 -6.12 26.16
C GLY A 76 -9.13 -5.30 25.36
N LEU A 77 -7.93 -5.86 25.15
CA LEU A 77 -6.89 -5.23 24.33
C LEU A 77 -7.37 -5.06 22.88
N TYR A 78 -7.91 -6.11 22.28
CA TYR A 78 -8.42 -6.05 20.91
C TYR A 78 -9.55 -5.03 20.75
N LYS A 79 -10.43 -4.90 21.76
CA LYS A 79 -11.47 -3.86 21.75
C LYS A 79 -10.84 -2.46 21.69
N ALA A 80 -9.87 -2.16 22.56
CA ALA A 80 -9.19 -0.87 22.56
C ALA A 80 -8.44 -0.60 21.24
N MET A 81 -7.89 -1.63 20.59
CA MET A 81 -7.27 -1.50 19.28
C MET A 81 -8.31 -1.17 18.19
N MET A 82 -9.45 -1.89 18.17
CA MET A 82 -10.52 -1.66 17.19
C MET A 82 -11.24 -0.32 17.38
N GLU A 83 -11.30 0.22 18.60
CA GLU A 83 -11.84 1.57 18.85
C GLU A 83 -11.06 2.68 18.12
N ARG A 84 -9.80 2.41 17.73
CA ARG A 84 -8.94 3.35 16.98
C ARG A 84 -8.86 3.03 15.49
N GLU A 85 -9.62 2.06 14.98
CA GLU A 85 -9.58 1.63 13.58
C GLU A 85 -9.78 2.82 12.62
N GLU A 86 -10.78 3.66 12.88
CA GLU A 86 -11.09 4.81 12.02
C GLU A 86 -9.98 5.87 12.03
N GLU A 87 -9.38 6.12 13.20
CA GLU A 87 -8.25 7.04 13.38
C GLU A 87 -7.01 6.55 12.62
N LEU A 88 -6.75 5.24 12.69
CA LEU A 88 -5.58 4.58 12.10
C LEU A 88 -5.81 4.14 10.65
N ALA A 89 -7.00 4.40 10.09
CA ALA A 89 -7.34 4.01 8.73
C ALA A 89 -6.43 4.73 7.72
N ILE A 90 -5.56 3.96 7.05
CA ILE A 90 -4.67 4.48 6.02
C ILE A 90 -5.46 4.59 4.73
N LYS A 91 -5.83 5.83 4.38
CA LYS A 91 -6.54 6.14 3.13
C LYS A 91 -5.61 6.64 2.03
N VAL A 92 -4.42 7.05 2.42
CA VAL A 92 -3.37 7.55 1.52
C VAL A 92 -2.55 6.36 1.01
N PHE A 93 -2.09 6.40 -0.24
CA PHE A 93 -1.37 5.31 -0.90
C PHE A 93 -2.14 4.00 -1.06
N MET A 94 -3.46 4.04 -0.88
CA MET A 94 -4.29 2.93 -1.32
C MET A 94 -4.25 2.88 -2.85
N PHE A 95 -3.78 1.77 -3.39
CA PHE A 95 -4.00 1.44 -4.79
C PHE A 95 -5.17 0.45 -4.84
N PRO A 96 -6.25 0.74 -5.57
CA PRO A 96 -7.34 -0.21 -5.74
C PRO A 96 -6.85 -1.40 -6.59
N CYS A 97 -6.13 -2.33 -5.96
CA CYS A 97 -5.73 -3.58 -6.55
C CYS A 97 -6.77 -4.64 -6.23
N SER A 98 -7.75 -4.76 -7.12
CA SER A 98 -8.45 -6.03 -7.31
C SER A 98 -8.92 -6.07 -8.74
N ALA A 99 -7.99 -6.24 -9.67
CA ALA A 99 -8.41 -6.78 -10.95
C ALA A 99 -8.99 -8.16 -10.65
N ASP A 100 -10.29 -8.35 -10.85
CA ASP A 100 -10.97 -9.66 -10.74
C ASP A 100 -10.25 -10.76 -11.55
N GLN A 101 -9.41 -10.34 -12.50
CA GLN A 101 -8.52 -11.16 -13.32
C GLN A 101 -7.11 -10.56 -13.35
N PRO A 102 -6.24 -10.82 -12.34
CA PRO A 102 -4.93 -10.19 -12.23
C PRO A 102 -4.03 -10.50 -13.45
N CYS A 103 -4.06 -11.73 -13.97
CA CYS A 103 -3.29 -12.10 -15.16
C CYS A 103 -3.69 -11.25 -16.37
N LYS A 104 -4.98 -11.07 -16.63
CA LYS A 104 -5.50 -10.30 -17.77
C LYS A 104 -5.10 -8.82 -17.68
N TRP A 105 -5.15 -8.25 -16.47
CA TRP A 105 -4.72 -6.87 -16.24
C TRP A 105 -3.21 -6.71 -16.49
N LEU A 106 -2.38 -7.60 -15.93
CA LEU A 106 -0.93 -7.59 -16.17
C LEU A 106 -0.59 -7.82 -17.65
N GLU A 107 -1.38 -8.61 -18.38
CA GLU A 107 -1.24 -8.84 -19.82
C GLU A 107 -1.54 -7.58 -20.63
N SER A 108 -2.60 -6.84 -20.29
CA SER A 108 -2.92 -5.56 -20.96
C SER A 108 -1.82 -4.52 -20.82
N LEU A 109 -1.03 -4.62 -19.74
CA LEU A 109 0.12 -3.76 -19.47
C LEU A 109 1.45 -4.37 -19.97
N SER A 110 1.40 -5.56 -20.58
CA SER A 110 2.59 -6.29 -21.05
C SER A 110 3.64 -6.59 -19.97
N ILE A 111 3.25 -6.63 -18.69
CA ILE A 111 4.11 -6.90 -17.53
C ILE A 111 3.84 -8.27 -16.89
N HIS A 112 2.86 -9.03 -17.41
CA HIS A 112 2.56 -10.36 -16.92
C HIS A 112 3.78 -11.29 -16.99
N GLN A 113 4.02 -11.99 -15.88
CA GLN A 113 5.18 -12.85 -15.73
C GLN A 113 6.50 -12.11 -16.02
N LYS A 114 6.69 -10.92 -15.45
CA LYS A 114 7.96 -10.19 -15.50
C LYS A 114 8.28 -9.57 -14.14
N GLY A 115 9.57 -9.53 -13.81
CA GLY A 115 10.07 -8.87 -12.60
C GLY A 115 9.27 -9.17 -11.32
N MET A 116 9.07 -8.11 -10.53
CA MET A 116 8.30 -8.11 -9.28
C MET A 116 6.80 -8.40 -9.48
N TRP A 117 6.26 -8.17 -10.69
CA TRP A 117 4.86 -8.37 -11.02
C TRP A 117 4.43 -9.84 -10.99
N ARG A 118 5.38 -10.78 -11.03
CA ARG A 118 5.11 -12.22 -10.87
C ARG A 118 4.33 -12.54 -9.60
N ARG A 119 4.54 -11.76 -8.52
CA ARG A 119 3.85 -11.95 -7.24
C ARG A 119 2.41 -11.43 -7.22
N LYS A 120 2.01 -10.62 -8.20
CA LYS A 120 0.65 -10.05 -8.30
C LYS A 120 -0.40 -11.02 -8.84
N CYS A 121 -0.01 -12.24 -9.22
CA CYS A 121 -0.92 -13.29 -9.67
C CYS A 121 -0.44 -14.67 -9.21
N SER A 122 -1.28 -15.69 -9.39
CA SER A 122 -1.00 -17.06 -8.94
C SER A 122 -0.07 -17.87 -9.86
N CYS A 123 0.34 -17.35 -11.01
CA CYS A 123 1.21 -18.07 -11.96
C CYS A 123 2.56 -18.49 -11.35
N TYR A 124 3.05 -17.77 -10.34
CA TYR A 124 4.30 -18.05 -9.62
C TYR A 124 4.06 -18.50 -8.17
N SER A 125 2.89 -19.04 -7.83
CA SER A 125 2.60 -19.59 -6.50
C SER A 125 3.50 -20.77 -6.11
N HIS A 126 4.01 -21.50 -7.10
CA HIS A 126 4.98 -22.58 -6.92
C HIS A 126 6.36 -22.09 -6.48
N CYS A 127 6.66 -20.81 -6.68
CA CYS A 127 7.92 -20.20 -6.29
C CYS A 127 7.80 -19.68 -4.85
N PRO A 128 8.69 -20.11 -3.93
CA PRO A 128 8.71 -19.58 -2.58
C PRO A 128 8.84 -18.06 -2.58
N PHE A 129 8.27 -17.46 -1.55
CA PHE A 129 8.37 -16.04 -1.26
C PHE A 129 9.83 -15.57 -1.12
N GLY A 130 10.14 -14.41 -1.68
CA GLY A 130 11.48 -13.81 -1.70
C GLY A 130 12.48 -14.49 -2.64
N LEU A 131 12.06 -15.54 -3.36
CA LEU A 131 12.90 -16.32 -4.26
C LEU A 131 12.44 -16.23 -5.72
N LEU A 132 11.65 -15.22 -6.10
CA LEU A 132 11.28 -15.04 -7.50
C LEU A 132 12.52 -14.94 -8.40
N PRO A 133 12.45 -15.50 -9.63
CA PRO A 133 13.55 -15.43 -10.57
C PRO A 133 13.74 -13.99 -11.06
N VAL A 134 14.75 -13.33 -10.50
CA VAL A 134 15.24 -12.04 -10.96
C VAL A 134 16.38 -12.27 -11.94
N LYS A 135 16.28 -11.68 -13.14
CA LYS A 135 17.36 -11.65 -14.12
C LYS A 135 17.52 -10.23 -14.62
N GLY A 136 18.73 -9.70 -14.62
CA GLY A 136 19.04 -8.39 -15.21
C GLY A 136 18.98 -7.21 -14.25
N GLY A 137 18.98 -6.00 -14.81
CA GLY A 137 19.02 -4.74 -14.07
C GLY A 137 17.65 -4.21 -13.62
N LEU A 138 17.61 -2.95 -13.18
CA LEU A 138 16.41 -2.30 -12.62
C LEU A 138 15.19 -2.35 -13.55
N GLN A 139 15.39 -2.18 -14.86
CA GLN A 139 14.30 -2.27 -15.83
C GLN A 139 13.65 -3.67 -15.87
N GLU A 140 14.42 -4.75 -15.75
CA GLU A 140 13.88 -6.12 -15.72
C GLU A 140 13.12 -6.40 -14.42
N LEU A 141 13.57 -5.82 -13.30
CA LEU A 141 12.86 -5.88 -12.00
C LEU A 141 11.47 -5.25 -12.08
N TRP A 142 11.34 -4.14 -12.79
CA TRP A 142 10.06 -3.46 -13.03
C TRP A 142 9.26 -4.04 -14.20
N GLY A 143 9.66 -5.20 -14.73
CA GLY A 143 8.89 -5.90 -15.75
C GLY A 143 9.07 -5.37 -17.17
N ARG A 144 10.21 -4.71 -17.43
CA ARG A 144 10.55 -4.08 -18.71
C ARG A 144 9.57 -2.97 -19.12
N LEU A 145 9.07 -2.24 -18.12
CA LEU A 145 8.43 -0.94 -18.32
C LEU A 145 9.42 0.05 -18.98
N ASP A 146 8.86 1.09 -19.58
CA ASP A 146 9.67 2.18 -20.13
C ASP A 146 10.45 2.89 -19.00
N GLU A 147 11.61 3.46 -19.32
CA GLU A 147 12.51 4.06 -18.33
C GLU A 147 11.86 5.18 -17.52
N PHE A 148 10.82 5.83 -18.05
CA PHE A 148 10.05 6.89 -17.37
C PHE A 148 8.78 6.40 -16.68
N GLU A 149 8.51 5.09 -16.68
CA GLU A 149 7.31 4.48 -16.08
C GLU A 149 7.59 3.82 -14.73
N TYR A 150 8.79 3.89 -14.18
CA TYR A 150 9.12 3.36 -12.86
C TYR A 150 10.12 4.25 -12.11
N PRO A 151 10.12 4.25 -10.76
CA PRO A 151 11.05 5.08 -10.01
C PRO A 151 12.50 4.59 -10.18
N HIS A 152 13.40 5.54 -10.40
CA HIS A 152 14.84 5.29 -10.40
C HIS A 152 15.36 5.03 -8.99
N ASP A 153 16.40 4.20 -8.90
CA ASP A 153 17.10 3.89 -7.66
C ASP A 153 18.06 5.04 -7.26
N SER A 154 17.48 6.19 -6.96
CA SER A 154 18.21 7.38 -6.52
C SER A 154 17.36 8.24 -5.57
N PRO A 155 17.99 8.91 -4.59
CA PRO A 155 17.33 9.92 -3.77
C PRO A 155 16.77 11.06 -4.63
N PHE A 156 15.80 11.80 -4.09
CA PHE A 156 15.32 13.00 -4.77
C PHE A 156 16.45 14.04 -4.86
N HIS A 157 16.80 14.42 -6.09
CA HIS A 157 17.67 15.56 -6.32
C HIS A 157 16.84 16.82 -6.19
N ASN A 158 16.88 17.47 -5.03
CA ASN A 158 16.38 18.82 -4.89
C ASN A 158 17.47 19.67 -4.23
N ASP A 159 18.19 20.43 -5.05
CA ASP A 159 19.28 21.34 -4.64
C ASP A 159 18.85 22.37 -3.57
N TYR A 160 17.56 22.44 -3.25
CA TYR A 160 16.96 23.41 -2.33
C TYR A 160 16.37 22.83 -1.04
N VAL A 161 16.27 21.50 -0.88
CA VAL A 161 15.55 20.92 0.26
C VAL A 161 16.30 19.72 0.84
N SER A 162 16.98 19.93 1.97
CA SER A 162 17.59 18.87 2.79
C SER A 162 16.60 18.21 3.78
N SER A 163 15.30 18.36 3.56
CA SER A 163 14.25 17.86 4.46
C SER A 163 13.55 16.64 3.83
N PRO A 164 13.19 15.62 4.63
CA PRO A 164 12.41 14.48 4.14
C PRO A 164 11.06 14.93 3.59
N PHE A 165 10.62 14.30 2.51
CA PHE A 165 9.40 14.68 1.80
C PHE A 165 8.16 14.06 2.44
N LEU A 166 7.39 14.84 3.20
CA LEU A 166 6.12 14.35 3.75
C LEU A 166 5.05 14.24 2.65
N LEU A 167 5.02 13.10 1.96
CA LEU A 167 4.07 12.86 0.89
C LEU A 167 2.62 12.80 1.41
N SER A 168 1.75 13.50 0.69
CA SER A 168 0.30 13.58 0.96
C SER A 168 -0.54 12.60 0.14
N GLY A 169 0.03 11.97 -0.90
CA GLY A 169 -0.64 10.92 -1.68
C GLY A 169 0.00 10.62 -3.03
N TRP A 170 -0.70 9.83 -3.85
CA TRP A 170 -0.20 9.34 -5.15
C TRP A 170 0.12 10.45 -6.14
N SER A 171 -0.72 11.49 -6.22
CA SER A 171 -0.49 12.62 -7.15
C SER A 171 0.84 13.30 -6.89
N GLU A 172 1.14 13.61 -5.63
CA GLU A 172 2.42 14.20 -5.25
C GLU A 172 3.59 13.25 -5.53
N TYR A 173 3.44 11.97 -5.20
CA TYR A 173 4.47 10.98 -5.47
C TYR A 173 4.82 10.85 -6.97
N TYR A 174 3.80 10.71 -7.83
CA TYR A 174 3.99 10.59 -9.28
C TYR A 174 4.64 11.86 -9.85
N ASN A 175 4.21 13.04 -9.40
CA ASN A 175 4.83 14.30 -9.82
C ASN A 175 6.30 14.39 -9.40
N LEU A 176 6.62 14.03 -8.15
CA LEU A 176 8.00 14.05 -7.64
C LEU A 176 8.92 13.10 -8.39
N ARG A 177 8.41 11.91 -8.75
CA ARG A 177 9.15 10.92 -9.55
C ARG A 177 9.04 11.13 -11.06
N SER A 178 8.35 12.19 -11.51
CA SER A 178 8.08 12.45 -12.93
C SER A 178 7.46 11.25 -13.66
N LEU A 179 6.60 10.49 -12.97
CA LEU A 179 5.93 9.31 -13.50
C LEU A 179 4.60 9.69 -14.14
N PRO A 180 4.23 9.10 -15.28
CA PRO A 180 2.90 9.26 -15.84
C PRO A 180 1.88 8.53 -14.95
N PHE A 181 0.68 9.10 -14.77
CA PHE A 181 -0.41 8.46 -14.01
C PHE A 181 -0.89 7.12 -14.60
N THR A 182 -0.52 6.82 -15.85
CA THR A 182 -0.75 5.52 -16.49
C THR A 182 0.21 4.43 -15.99
N SER A 183 1.32 4.81 -15.34
CA SER A 183 2.26 3.85 -14.78
C SER A 183 1.59 3.01 -13.69
N PRO A 184 1.72 1.67 -13.73
CA PRO A 184 1.06 0.78 -12.79
C PRO A 184 1.76 0.67 -11.44
N VAL A 185 2.92 1.34 -11.26
CA VAL A 185 3.83 1.09 -10.12
C VAL A 185 3.18 1.29 -8.76
N ALA A 186 2.12 2.10 -8.65
CA ALA A 186 1.36 2.26 -7.43
C ALA A 186 0.84 0.94 -6.83
N ASP A 187 0.58 -0.08 -7.67
CA ASP A 187 0.17 -1.40 -7.19
C ASP A 187 1.26 -2.05 -6.30
N ILE A 188 2.52 -2.03 -6.74
CA ILE A 188 3.63 -2.54 -5.93
C ILE A 188 3.99 -1.54 -4.83
N LEU A 189 4.14 -0.26 -5.18
CA LEU A 189 4.60 0.80 -4.27
C LEU A 189 3.63 1.11 -3.13
N SER A 190 2.37 0.71 -3.22
CA SER A 190 1.41 0.82 -2.12
C SER A 190 1.95 0.17 -0.84
N HIS A 191 2.73 -0.91 -0.94
CA HIS A 191 3.30 -1.61 0.22
C HIS A 191 4.39 -0.75 0.90
N PRO A 192 5.51 -0.39 0.24
CA PRO A 192 6.53 0.45 0.85
C PRO A 192 6.04 1.85 1.23
N LEU A 193 5.17 2.48 0.43
CA LEU A 193 4.65 3.82 0.74
C LEU A 193 3.63 3.82 1.89
N THR A 194 2.93 2.71 2.12
CA THR A 194 2.15 2.53 3.35
C THR A 194 3.06 2.46 4.57
N VAL A 195 4.17 1.72 4.49
CA VAL A 195 5.17 1.68 5.58
C VAL A 195 5.74 3.07 5.83
N TYR A 196 6.14 3.79 4.77
CA TYR A 196 6.60 5.17 4.86
C TYR A 196 5.56 6.06 5.58
N HIS A 197 4.30 6.02 5.15
CA HIS A 197 3.23 6.81 5.74
C HIS A 197 3.01 6.50 7.23
N ILE A 198 3.10 5.23 7.64
CA ILE A 198 3.02 4.85 9.04
C ILE A 198 4.15 5.52 9.84
N LEU A 199 5.39 5.49 9.33
CA LEU A 199 6.56 6.06 10.00
C LEU A 199 6.51 7.58 10.11
N THR A 200 5.95 8.27 9.11
CA THR A 200 5.94 9.73 9.07
C THR A 200 4.69 10.38 9.64
N THR A 201 3.60 9.63 9.77
CA THR A 201 2.30 10.17 10.18
C THR A 201 1.84 9.61 11.53
N LEU A 202 1.95 8.30 11.73
CA LEU A 202 1.38 7.64 12.91
C LEU A 202 2.36 7.56 14.09
N ASN A 203 3.67 7.59 13.83
CA ASN A 203 4.70 7.54 14.87
C ASN A 203 5.52 8.83 14.93
N ILE A 204 5.22 9.67 15.93
CA ILE A 204 5.91 10.95 16.15
C ILE A 204 7.42 10.77 16.37
N ASN A 205 7.83 9.69 17.04
CA ASN A 205 9.26 9.43 17.29
C ASN A 205 9.98 9.10 15.98
N SER A 206 9.44 8.18 15.19
CA SER A 206 9.99 7.81 13.89
C SER A 206 10.04 9.02 12.96
N LYS A 207 8.94 9.78 12.86
CA LYS A 207 8.88 11.04 12.10
C LYS A 207 10.01 12.00 12.48
N ASN A 208 10.20 12.25 13.78
CA ASN A 208 11.24 13.16 14.27
C ASN A 208 12.66 12.66 13.99
N LEU A 209 12.89 11.36 13.98
CA LEU A 209 14.18 10.77 13.62
C LEU A 209 14.45 10.95 12.12
N ILE A 210 13.47 10.63 11.26
CA ILE A 210 13.57 10.78 9.81
C ILE A 210 13.82 12.25 9.45
N LEU A 211 13.05 13.20 10.02
CA LEU A 211 13.26 14.66 9.85
C LEU A 211 14.65 15.15 10.26
N LYS A 212 15.39 14.38 11.06
CA LYS A 212 16.76 14.69 11.49
C LYS A 212 17.81 13.87 10.72
N GLY A 213 17.42 13.15 9.67
CA GLY A 213 18.30 12.24 8.92
C GLY A 213 18.84 11.09 9.76
N LYS A 214 18.11 10.68 10.81
CA LYS A 214 18.50 9.56 11.68
C LYS A 214 17.85 8.27 11.22
N GLU A 215 18.59 7.17 11.38
CA GLU A 215 18.12 5.83 11.08
C GLU A 215 16.89 5.45 11.93
N VAL A 216 15.94 4.77 11.28
CA VAL A 216 14.79 4.13 11.91
C VAL A 216 14.76 2.67 11.48
N ILE A 217 14.86 1.76 12.46
CA ILE A 217 14.81 0.32 12.21
C ILE A 217 13.36 -0.16 12.34
N VAL A 218 12.84 -0.78 11.28
CA VAL A 218 11.48 -1.32 11.23
C VAL A 218 11.53 -2.84 11.27
N HIS A 219 10.91 -3.43 12.30
CA HIS A 219 10.70 -4.87 12.39
C HIS A 219 9.37 -5.24 11.73
N TYR A 220 9.41 -5.58 10.44
CA TYR A 220 8.24 -5.99 9.67
C TYR A 220 7.91 -7.46 9.95
N LEU A 221 6.73 -7.73 10.53
CA LEU A 221 6.24 -9.07 10.83
C LEU A 221 5.41 -9.63 9.65
N GLY A 222 5.65 -10.90 9.30
CA GLY A 222 5.00 -11.57 8.17
C GLY A 222 5.17 -10.90 6.79
N PRO A 223 6.38 -10.45 6.39
CA PRO A 223 6.58 -9.77 5.11
C PRO A 223 6.86 -10.74 3.96
N GLU A 224 6.47 -12.02 4.04
CA GLU A 224 6.91 -13.05 3.11
C GLU A 224 6.60 -12.64 1.66
N GLY A 225 5.39 -12.19 1.37
CA GLY A 225 5.01 -11.71 0.03
C GLY A 225 5.82 -10.50 -0.41
N GLU A 226 6.04 -9.56 0.49
CA GLU A 226 6.78 -8.31 0.29
C GLU A 226 8.28 -8.51 0.07
N LEU A 227 8.85 -9.65 0.49
CA LEU A 227 10.25 -9.99 0.18
C LEU A 227 10.53 -10.03 -1.33
N ASP A 228 9.52 -10.35 -2.15
CA ASP A 228 9.63 -10.31 -3.60
C ASP A 228 9.60 -8.89 -4.19
N TRP A 229 9.30 -7.89 -3.36
CA TRP A 229 9.25 -6.47 -3.71
C TRP A 229 10.35 -5.65 -3.04
N MET A 230 11.39 -6.30 -2.48
CA MET A 230 12.52 -5.61 -1.84
C MET A 230 13.13 -4.47 -2.67
N PRO A 231 13.29 -4.57 -4.01
CA PRO A 231 13.75 -3.44 -4.81
C PRO A 231 12.81 -2.22 -4.76
N ALA A 232 11.50 -2.43 -4.66
CA ALA A 232 10.54 -1.34 -4.46
C ALA A 232 10.61 -0.76 -3.04
N PHE A 233 11.00 -1.55 -2.03
CA PHE A 233 11.22 -1.04 -0.67
C PHE A 233 12.43 -0.12 -0.53
N ALA A 234 13.40 -0.20 -1.45
CA ALA A 234 14.49 0.77 -1.51
C ALA A 234 13.99 2.21 -1.70
N GLU A 235 12.80 2.39 -2.28
CA GLU A 235 12.14 3.68 -2.45
C GLU A 235 11.96 4.43 -1.13
N VAL A 236 11.70 3.72 -0.03
CA VAL A 236 11.54 4.34 1.30
C VAL A 236 12.83 5.02 1.75
N GLY A 237 14.00 4.50 1.35
CA GLY A 237 15.29 5.10 1.67
C GLY A 237 15.61 6.34 0.82
N HIS A 238 14.88 6.56 -0.27
CA HIS A 238 15.06 7.71 -1.15
C HIS A 238 14.21 8.91 -0.74
N LEU A 239 13.19 8.72 0.13
CA LEU A 239 12.20 9.71 0.61
C LEU A 239 12.61 10.42 1.91
#